data_AF-A0A656Z4U0-F1
#
_entry.id   AF-A0A656Z4U0-F1
#
_cell.length_a   1.000
_cell.length_b   1.000
_cell.length_c   1.000
_cell.angle_alpha   90.00
_cell.angle_beta   90.00
_cell.angle_gamma   90.00
#
_symmetry.space_group_name_H-M   'P 1'
#
loop_
_entity.id
_entity.type
_entity.pdbx_description
1 polymer ?
#
loop_
_entity_poly.entity_id
_entity_poly.type
_entity_poly.pdbx_seq_one_letter_code
_entity_poly.pdbx_strand_id
1 'polypeptide(L)'
;MITGTALILSATSGLAAAAELVEAARKEGSVTIYSATDQAQAQAALDAFAKKYPDIRVDYNDIGTNGVYNRVISEAAARQVGGDLFWTSAMDQGIKLAVDGYLAPYQSTETAALPGWAVYKDVVYATSIEPIGMIYNKTALEEDKSRKPARN
;
A
#
# COMPACT_ATOMS: atom_id res chain seq x y z
N MET A 1 -2.56 34.96 6.48
CA MET A 1 -1.88 34.25 7.59
C MET A 1 -2.52 32.88 7.68
N ILE A 2 -1.81 31.83 7.28
CA ILE A 2 -2.26 30.44 7.44
C ILE A 2 -1.19 29.78 8.31
N THR A 3 -1.55 29.52 9.56
CA THR A 3 -0.72 28.83 10.55
C THR A 3 -0.62 27.37 10.15
N GLY A 4 0.58 26.96 9.72
CA GLY A 4 0.95 25.55 9.56
C GLY A 4 1.15 24.91 10.93
N THR A 5 0.38 23.87 11.21
CA THR A 5 0.61 23.00 12.35
C THR A 5 1.14 21.68 11.81
N ALA A 6 2.46 21.51 11.85
CA ALA A 6 3.09 20.21 11.63
C ALA A 6 2.85 19.37 12.89
N LEU A 7 1.98 18.37 12.80
CA LEU A 7 1.84 17.37 13.85
C LEU A 7 2.92 16.31 13.63
N ILE A 8 4.00 16.41 14.42
CA ILE A 8 4.95 15.33 14.62
C ILE A 8 4.19 14.25 15.40
N LEU A 9 3.86 13.12 14.74
CA LEU A 9 3.27 11.99 15.43
C LEU A 9 4.36 11.29 16.23
N SER A 10 4.44 11.63 17.52
CA SER A 10 5.21 10.88 18.50
C SER A 10 4.72 9.43 18.56
N ALA A 11 5.66 8.50 18.59
CA ALA A 11 5.44 7.06 18.59
C ALA A 11 4.43 6.61 19.66
N THR A 12 3.29 6.06 19.22
CA THR A 12 2.43 5.22 20.04
C THR A 12 2.97 3.80 20.04
N SER A 13 3.61 3.43 21.14
CA SER A 13 3.92 2.05 21.48
C SER A 13 2.62 1.27 21.64
N GLY A 14 2.29 0.39 20.68
CA GLY A 14 1.17 -0.55 20.82
C GLY A 14 0.41 -0.98 19.56
N LEU A 15 0.98 -0.87 18.36
CA LEU A 15 0.41 -1.53 17.17
C LEU A 15 0.72 -3.03 17.24
N ALA A 16 -0.13 -3.82 17.88
CA ALA A 16 -0.08 -5.27 17.80
C ALA A 16 -1.40 -5.78 17.25
N ALA A 17 -1.34 -6.49 16.12
CA ALA A 17 -2.45 -7.33 15.69
C ALA A 17 -2.86 -8.24 16.86
N ALA A 18 -4.16 -8.54 16.98
CA ALA A 18 -4.65 -9.43 18.02
C ALA A 18 -3.80 -10.72 18.05
N ALA A 19 -3.34 -11.14 19.23
CA ALA A 19 -2.41 -12.26 19.35
C ALA A 19 -2.92 -13.53 18.65
N GLU A 20 -4.22 -13.76 18.68
CA GLU A 20 -4.89 -14.86 17.97
C GLU A 20 -4.69 -14.80 16.45
N LEU A 21 -4.78 -13.62 15.83
CA LEU A 21 -4.55 -13.43 14.40
C LEU A 21 -3.09 -13.73 14.03
N VAL A 22 -2.15 -13.30 14.87
CA VAL A 22 -0.72 -13.57 14.66
C VAL A 22 -0.44 -15.08 14.76
N GLU A 23 -1.01 -15.76 15.75
CA GLU A 23 -0.85 -17.21 15.90
C GLU A 23 -1.49 -18.00 14.74
N ALA A 24 -2.64 -17.54 14.22
CA ALA A 24 -3.22 -18.11 13.01
C ALA A 24 -2.30 -17.92 11.80
N ALA A 25 -1.78 -16.71 11.59
CA ALA A 25 -0.88 -16.41 10.48
C ALA A 25 0.46 -17.18 10.58
N ARG A 26 0.98 -17.45 11.80
CA ARG A 26 2.14 -18.34 11.98
C ARG A 26 1.86 -19.78 11.54
N LYS A 27 0.64 -20.29 11.74
CA LYS A 27 0.25 -21.64 11.28
C LYS A 27 0.14 -21.71 9.75
N GLU A 28 -0.28 -20.63 9.11
CA GLU A 28 -0.30 -20.51 7.65
C GLU A 28 1.11 -20.35 7.07
N GLY A 29 1.99 -19.62 7.77
CA GLY A 29 3.43 -19.57 7.52
C GLY A 29 3.88 -18.68 6.36
N SER A 30 2.97 -18.16 5.54
CA SER A 30 3.31 -17.18 4.52
C SER A 30 2.15 -16.26 4.13
N VAL A 31 2.50 -15.10 3.57
CA VAL A 31 1.57 -14.16 2.95
C VAL A 31 2.07 -13.79 1.55
N THR A 32 1.20 -13.85 0.56
CA THR A 32 1.49 -13.52 -0.84
C THR A 32 0.92 -12.15 -1.20
N ILE A 33 1.79 -11.26 -1.65
CA ILE A 33 1.46 -9.87 -1.99
C ILE A 33 1.66 -9.64 -3.49
N TYR A 34 0.60 -9.25 -4.19
CA TYR A 34 0.66 -8.77 -5.57
C TYR A 34 0.82 -7.26 -5.56
N SER A 35 1.98 -6.77 -5.99
CA SER A 35 2.30 -5.35 -5.90
C SER A 35 2.62 -4.70 -7.25
N ALA A 36 2.36 -3.40 -7.31
CA ALA A 36 2.90 -2.49 -8.32
C ALA A 36 3.96 -1.53 -7.74
N THR A 37 4.31 -1.69 -6.47
CA THR A 37 5.36 -0.91 -5.81
C THR A 37 6.68 -1.65 -5.98
N ASP A 38 7.69 -0.97 -6.53
CA ASP A 38 9.03 -1.54 -6.69
C ASP A 38 9.51 -2.16 -5.38
N GLN A 39 9.97 -3.42 -5.42
CA GLN A 39 10.41 -4.12 -4.20
C GLN A 39 11.48 -3.34 -3.43
N ALA A 40 12.37 -2.63 -4.14
CA ALA A 40 13.38 -1.78 -3.53
C ALA A 40 12.78 -0.66 -2.64
N GLN A 41 11.61 -0.12 -3.01
CA GLN A 41 10.89 0.88 -2.22
C GLN A 41 10.15 0.24 -1.04
N ALA A 42 9.66 -0.98 -1.21
CA ALA A 42 8.96 -1.73 -0.15
C ALA A 42 9.90 -2.38 0.88
N GLN A 43 11.20 -2.54 0.56
CA GLN A 43 12.13 -3.38 1.33
C GLN A 43 12.19 -3.02 2.82
N ALA A 44 12.20 -1.73 3.17
CA ALA A 44 12.23 -1.32 4.57
C ALA A 44 10.98 -1.78 5.35
N ALA A 45 9.81 -1.79 4.72
CA ALA A 45 8.58 -2.30 5.32
C ALA A 45 8.59 -3.83 5.42
N LEU A 46 9.09 -4.51 4.38
CA LEU A 46 9.26 -5.97 4.36
C LEU A 46 10.23 -6.45 5.45
N ASP A 47 11.36 -5.77 5.63
CA ASP A 47 12.35 -6.07 6.68
C ASP A 47 11.76 -5.85 8.08
N ALA A 48 11.00 -4.76 8.26
CA ALA A 48 10.32 -4.48 9.53
C ALA A 48 9.27 -5.54 9.85
N PHE A 49 8.52 -6.00 8.85
CA PHE A 49 7.56 -7.09 9.00
C PHE A 49 8.26 -8.40 9.36
N ALA A 50 9.30 -8.80 8.62
CA ALA A 50 10.06 -10.03 8.87
C ALA A 50 10.72 -10.03 10.26
N LYS A 51 11.24 -8.88 10.71
CA LYS A 51 11.79 -8.73 12.06
C LYS A 51 10.73 -8.90 13.14
N LYS A 52 9.51 -8.42 12.90
CA LYS A 52 8.40 -8.50 13.86
C LYS A 52 7.73 -9.87 13.87
N TYR A 53 7.65 -10.53 12.72
CA TYR A 53 6.99 -11.80 12.52
C TYR A 53 7.90 -12.78 11.76
N PRO A 54 8.96 -13.30 12.41
CA PRO A 54 10.00 -14.10 11.74
C PRO A 54 9.51 -15.45 11.19
N ASP A 55 8.39 -15.96 11.68
CA ASP A 55 7.83 -17.25 11.25
C ASP A 55 6.84 -17.11 10.07
N ILE A 56 6.65 -15.89 9.54
CA ILE A 56 5.75 -15.62 8.42
C ILE A 56 6.59 -15.14 7.23
N ARG A 57 6.69 -15.98 6.20
CA ARG A 57 7.39 -15.63 4.95
C ARG A 57 6.53 -14.69 4.11
N VAL A 58 7.11 -13.59 3.62
CA VAL A 58 6.44 -12.72 2.65
C VAL A 58 6.84 -13.11 1.23
N ASP A 59 5.85 -13.45 0.41
CA ASP A 59 6.00 -13.68 -1.04
C ASP A 59 5.61 -12.42 -1.80
N TYR A 60 6.60 -11.55 -2.04
CA TYR A 60 6.38 -10.26 -2.68
C TYR A 60 6.51 -10.35 -4.19
N ASN A 61 5.41 -10.17 -4.90
CA ASN A 61 5.34 -10.28 -6.36
C ASN A 61 5.13 -8.88 -6.96
N ASP A 62 6.23 -8.24 -7.32
CA ASP A 62 6.20 -6.99 -8.08
C ASP A 62 5.92 -7.29 -9.56
N ILE A 63 4.69 -7.04 -9.99
CA ILE A 63 4.19 -7.37 -11.33
C ILE A 63 3.57 -6.16 -12.04
N GLY A 64 3.74 -4.97 -11.48
CA GLY A 64 3.15 -3.73 -12.00
C GLY A 64 1.61 -3.69 -11.91
N THR A 65 1.04 -2.51 -12.14
CA THR A 65 -0.40 -2.24 -11.94
C THR A 65 -1.30 -3.18 -12.74
N ASN A 66 -1.04 -3.31 -14.04
CA ASN A 66 -1.81 -4.20 -14.93
C ASN A 66 -1.61 -5.69 -14.61
N GLY A 67 -0.41 -6.08 -14.15
CA GLY A 67 -0.14 -7.45 -13.74
C GLY A 67 -0.99 -7.83 -12.52
N VAL A 68 -1.03 -6.95 -11.51
CA VAL A 68 -1.88 -7.13 -10.32
C VAL A 68 -3.34 -7.30 -10.71
N TYR A 69 -3.90 -6.35 -11.48
CA TYR A 69 -5.31 -6.38 -11.89
C TYR A 69 -5.68 -7.66 -12.66
N ASN A 70 -4.89 -7.99 -13.69
CA ASN A 70 -5.15 -9.15 -14.53
C ASN A 70 -4.99 -10.47 -13.78
N ARG A 71 -4.02 -10.55 -12.85
CA ARG A 71 -3.79 -11.76 -12.08
C ARG A 71 -4.95 -12.05 -11.14
N VAL A 72 -5.44 -11.05 -10.40
CA VAL A 72 -6.61 -11.20 -9.51
C VAL A 72 -7.83 -11.73 -10.28
N ILE A 73 -8.13 -11.14 -11.43
CA ILE A 73 -9.31 -11.55 -12.23
C ILE A 73 -9.12 -12.96 -12.80
N SER A 74 -7.94 -13.28 -13.30
CA SER A 74 -7.66 -14.59 -13.90
C SER A 74 -7.72 -15.71 -12.86
N GLU A 75 -7.14 -15.49 -11.68
CA GLU A 75 -7.17 -16.43 -10.56
C GLU A 75 -8.58 -16.63 -10.01
N ALA A 76 -9.35 -15.56 -9.87
CA ALA A 76 -10.76 -15.64 -9.48
C ALA A 76 -11.60 -16.42 -10.51
N ALA A 77 -11.39 -16.18 -11.81
CA ALA A 77 -12.06 -16.92 -12.88
C ALA A 77 -11.71 -18.42 -12.88
N ALA A 78 -10.45 -18.75 -12.57
CA ALA A 78 -9.97 -20.11 -12.38
C ALA A 78 -10.39 -20.75 -11.04
N ARG A 79 -10.98 -19.97 -10.12
CA ARG A 79 -11.26 -20.37 -8.72
C ARG A 79 -10.00 -20.83 -7.98
N GLN A 80 -8.88 -20.19 -8.27
CA GLN A 80 -7.57 -20.48 -7.72
C GLN A 80 -6.91 -19.18 -7.28
N VAL A 81 -7.42 -18.59 -6.19
CA VAL A 81 -6.85 -17.37 -5.60
C VAL A 81 -5.50 -17.73 -4.95
N GLY A 82 -4.42 -17.15 -5.45
CA GLY A 82 -3.06 -17.36 -4.95
C GLY A 82 -2.46 -16.15 -4.23
N GLY A 83 -3.10 -14.98 -4.30
CA GLY A 83 -2.69 -13.76 -3.60
C GLY A 83 -3.56 -13.47 -2.38
N ASP A 84 -2.92 -13.08 -1.28
CA ASP A 84 -3.60 -12.72 -0.03
C ASP A 84 -3.84 -11.20 0.08
N LEU A 85 -2.94 -10.41 -0.52
CA LEU A 85 -3.00 -8.95 -0.53
C LEU A 85 -2.64 -8.42 -1.92
N PHE A 86 -3.34 -7.37 -2.35
CA PHE A 86 -2.89 -6.54 -3.47
C PHE A 86 -2.43 -5.17 -2.95
N TRP A 87 -1.37 -4.63 -3.53
CA TRP A 87 -0.86 -3.30 -3.21
C TRP A 87 -0.45 -2.57 -4.49
N THR A 88 -1.34 -1.74 -5.02
CA THR A 88 -1.17 -1.10 -6.33
C THR A 88 -1.36 0.42 -6.26
N SER A 89 -0.62 1.15 -7.09
CA SER A 89 -0.79 2.59 -7.30
C SER A 89 -1.95 2.93 -8.25
N ALA A 90 -2.44 1.95 -9.03
CA ALA A 90 -3.64 2.12 -9.86
C ALA A 90 -4.92 2.05 -9.03
N MET A 91 -5.26 3.17 -8.39
CA MET A 91 -6.41 3.27 -7.49
C MET A 91 -7.73 2.94 -8.19
N ASP A 92 -7.90 3.34 -9.45
CA ASP A 92 -9.08 3.05 -10.26
C ASP A 92 -9.27 1.52 -10.46
N GLN A 93 -8.18 0.81 -10.76
CA GLN A 93 -8.18 -0.65 -10.89
C GLN A 93 -8.51 -1.34 -9.55
N GLY A 94 -7.90 -0.88 -8.45
CA GLY A 94 -8.18 -1.40 -7.10
C GLY A 94 -9.66 -1.22 -6.71
N ILE A 95 -10.23 -0.04 -6.98
CA ILE A 95 -11.65 0.23 -6.73
C ILE A 95 -12.55 -0.62 -7.64
N LYS A 96 -12.18 -0.83 -8.91
CA LYS A 96 -12.93 -1.70 -9.82
C LYS A 96 -12.99 -3.13 -9.29
N LEU A 97 -11.88 -3.68 -8.83
CA LEU A 97 -11.82 -5.02 -8.22
C LEU A 97 -12.75 -5.12 -7.01
N ALA A 98 -12.78 -4.09 -6.16
CA ALA A 98 -13.66 -4.04 -5.00
C ALA A 98 -15.14 -3.97 -5.39
N VAL A 99 -15.49 -3.11 -6.36
CA VAL A 99 -16.88 -2.95 -6.86
C VAL A 99 -17.40 -4.25 -7.46
N ASP A 100 -16.56 -4.98 -8.18
CA ASP A 100 -16.93 -6.25 -8.82
C ASP A 100 -16.97 -7.45 -7.85
N GLY A 101 -16.55 -7.26 -6.60
CA GLY A 101 -16.58 -8.31 -5.58
C GLY A 101 -15.40 -9.28 -5.62
N TYR A 102 -14.27 -8.89 -6.22
CA TYR A 102 -13.04 -9.70 -6.19
C TYR A 102 -12.28 -9.62 -4.86
N LEU A 103 -12.64 -8.66 -4.00
CA LEU A 103 -11.93 -8.35 -2.76
C LEU A 103 -12.86 -8.52 -1.55
N ALA A 104 -12.30 -9.03 -0.45
CA ALA A 104 -13.02 -9.17 0.81
C ALA A 104 -12.83 -7.93 1.69
N PRO A 105 -13.84 -7.53 2.49
CA PRO A 105 -13.66 -6.50 3.51
C PRO A 105 -12.74 -7.01 4.63
N TYR A 106 -11.90 -6.12 5.13
CA TYR A 106 -11.05 -6.36 6.29
C TYR A 106 -10.95 -5.07 7.11
N GLN A 107 -11.42 -5.10 8.35
CA GLN A 107 -11.31 -3.97 9.28
C GLN A 107 -10.15 -4.19 10.23
N SER A 108 -9.13 -3.33 10.14
CA SER A 108 -8.00 -3.33 11.07
C SER A 108 -8.24 -2.33 12.21
N THR A 109 -7.66 -2.60 13.37
CA THR A 109 -7.70 -1.70 14.53
C THR A 109 -7.10 -0.32 14.23
N GLU A 110 -6.21 -0.26 13.25
CA GLU A 110 -5.50 0.91 12.77
C GLU A 110 -6.33 1.74 11.78
N THR A 111 -7.43 1.21 11.23
CA THR A 111 -8.32 1.92 10.30
C THR A 111 -8.83 3.25 10.89
N ALA A 112 -9.05 3.31 12.21
CA ALA A 112 -9.49 4.53 12.90
C ALA A 112 -8.48 5.69 12.84
N ALA A 113 -7.20 5.41 12.55
CA ALA A 113 -6.16 6.43 12.39
C ALA A 113 -6.11 7.01 10.97
N LEU A 114 -6.83 6.42 10.01
CA LEU A 114 -6.84 6.88 8.62
C LEU A 114 -7.87 8.02 8.43
N PRO A 115 -7.58 8.99 7.55
CA PRO A 115 -8.58 9.96 7.15
C PRO A 115 -9.70 9.26 6.36
N GLY A 116 -10.94 9.71 6.51
CA GLY A 116 -12.10 9.03 5.90
C GLY A 116 -12.05 8.87 4.38
N TRP A 117 -11.31 9.73 3.67
CA TRP A 117 -11.12 9.60 2.21
C TRP A 117 -10.22 8.42 1.81
N ALA A 118 -9.39 7.93 2.74
CA ALA A 118 -8.44 6.86 2.48
C ALA A 118 -9.06 5.46 2.60
N VAL A 119 -10.36 5.35 2.93
CA VAL A 119 -11.04 4.07 3.15
C VAL A 119 -12.22 3.94 2.21
N TYR A 120 -12.19 2.93 1.33
CA TYR A 120 -13.34 2.53 0.53
C TYR A 120 -14.00 1.29 1.12
N LYS A 121 -15.11 1.50 1.84
CA LYS A 121 -16.01 0.45 2.38
C LYS A 121 -15.31 -0.69 3.14
N ASP A 122 -14.22 -0.38 3.84
CA ASP A 122 -13.38 -1.35 4.54
C ASP A 122 -12.76 -2.45 3.64
N VAL A 123 -12.70 -2.21 2.32
CA VAL A 123 -12.15 -3.15 1.32
C VAL A 123 -10.84 -2.63 0.75
N VAL A 124 -10.76 -1.35 0.41
CA VAL A 124 -9.55 -0.74 -0.18
C VAL A 124 -9.10 0.43 0.67
N TYR A 125 -7.79 0.48 0.92
CA TYR A 125 -7.15 1.45 1.79
C TYR A 125 -6.06 2.19 1.03
N ALA A 126 -6.08 3.52 1.05
CA ALA A 126 -4.97 4.34 0.55
C ALA A 126 -3.87 4.38 1.61
N THR A 127 -2.71 3.81 1.27
CA THR A 127 -1.57 3.66 2.18
C THR A 127 -0.45 4.67 1.94
N SER A 128 -0.50 5.41 0.82
CA SER A 128 0.49 6.42 0.44
C SER A 128 -0.16 7.67 -0.15
N ILE A 129 0.60 8.77 -0.17
CA ILE A 129 0.30 9.98 -0.93
C ILE A 129 1.55 10.26 -1.77
N GLU A 130 1.42 10.08 -3.08
CA GLU A 130 2.54 10.14 -4.03
C GLU A 130 2.33 11.29 -5.02
N PRO A 131 2.93 12.46 -4.80
CA PRO A 131 2.77 13.60 -5.70
C PRO A 131 3.51 13.36 -7.02
N ILE A 132 2.83 13.63 -8.14
CA ILE A 132 3.45 13.58 -9.48
C ILE A 132 4.14 14.91 -9.76
N GLY A 133 5.45 14.85 -10.01
CA GLY A 133 6.29 16.02 -10.29
C GLY A 133 7.14 15.85 -11.54
N MET A 134 7.61 16.97 -12.09
CA MET A 134 8.58 16.97 -13.18
C MET A 134 10.01 16.87 -12.64
N ILE A 135 10.74 15.85 -13.04
CA ILE A 135 12.18 15.71 -12.78
C ILE A 135 12.92 16.21 -14.02
N TYR A 136 13.97 17.01 -13.82
CA TYR A 136 14.79 17.54 -14.92
C TYR A 136 16.27 17.54 -14.54
N ASN A 137 17.13 17.45 -15.56
CA ASN A 137 18.57 17.50 -15.37
C ASN A 137 19.05 18.96 -15.29
N LYS A 138 19.51 19.38 -14.11
CA LYS A 138 20.02 20.74 -13.84
C LYS A 138 21.31 21.08 -14.58
N THR A 139 22.09 20.10 -15.04
CA THR A 139 23.30 20.38 -15.85
C THR A 139 22.98 20.58 -17.33
N ALA A 140 21.85 20.04 -17.79
CA ALA A 140 21.44 20.12 -19.19
C ALA A 140 20.44 21.27 -19.47
N LEU A 141 19.80 21.82 -18.44
CA LEU A 141 18.80 22.88 -18.56
C LEU A 141 19.16 24.05 -17.64
N GLU A 142 19.29 25.24 -18.21
CA GLU A 142 19.44 26.47 -17.43
C GLU A 142 18.17 26.72 -16.59
N GLU A 143 18.37 27.20 -15.37
CA GLU A 143 17.28 27.42 -14.43
C GLU A 143 16.39 28.59 -14.91
N ASP A 144 15.22 28.28 -15.45
CA ASP A 144 14.22 29.27 -15.79
C ASP A 144 13.62 29.90 -14.52
N LYS A 145 14.14 31.07 -14.15
CA LYS A 145 13.75 31.86 -12.98
C LYS A 145 12.29 32.35 -13.04
N SER A 146 11.58 32.18 -14.15
CA SER A 146 10.16 32.55 -14.29
C SER A 146 9.19 31.46 -13.80
N ARG A 147 9.68 30.24 -13.58
CA ARG A 147 8.86 29.13 -13.07
C ARG A 147 8.49 29.40 -11.60
N LYS A 148 7.27 29.92 -11.39
CA LYS A 148 6.73 30.14 -10.04
C LYS A 148 6.75 28.82 -9.25
N PRO A 149 7.17 28.83 -7.98
CA PRO A 149 7.07 27.64 -7.14
C PRO A 149 5.62 27.15 -7.12
N ALA A 150 5.43 25.83 -7.16
CA ALA A 150 4.11 25.22 -7.05
C ALA A 150 3.41 25.80 -5.81
N ARG A 151 2.18 26.29 -5.97
CA ARG A 151 1.42 26.85 -4.86
C ARG A 151 1.10 25.72 -3.88
N ASN A 152 1.60 25.86 -2.65
CA ASN A 152 1.22 25.04 -1.50
C ASN A 152 -0.27 25.15 -1.21
#